data_AF-A0A1Y3RI45-F1
#
_entry.id   AF-A0A1Y3RI45-F1
#
_cell.length_a   1.000
_cell.length_b   1.000
_cell.length_c   1.000
_cell.angle_alpha   90.00
_cell.angle_beta   90.00
_cell.angle_gamma   90.00
#
_symmetry.space_group_name_H-M   'P 1'
#
loop_
_entity.id
_entity.type
_entity.pdbx_description
1 polymer ?
#
loop_
_entity_poly.entity_id
_entity_poly.type
_entity_poly.pdbx_seq_one_letter_code
_entity_poly.pdbx_strand_id
1 'polypeptide(L)'
;MTKDQLLSLWNADNWEVMSCGVYFTAHRADKELHINCNDYTEAEILAMPFWERLAQELDELDRQAHEILQKEFPDDEDIPDLPLTDITIDKSGCYGTFSLCYDTGDSPAGELYLNVSFDEQFVPSPKVGYDTF
;
A
#
# COMPACT_ATOMS: atom_id res chain seq x y z
N MET A 1 -8.66 15.73 6.61
CA MET A 1 -7.48 16.57 6.92
C MET A 1 -7.16 17.48 5.73
N THR A 2 -6.29 18.47 5.87
CA THR A 2 -5.77 19.25 4.72
C THR A 2 -4.63 18.50 4.03
N LYS A 3 -4.31 18.85 2.77
CA LYS A 3 -3.19 18.28 2.03
C LYS A 3 -1.87 18.41 2.78
N ASP A 4 -1.54 19.60 3.28
CA ASP A 4 -0.28 19.83 4.00
C ASP A 4 -0.19 19.00 5.29
N GLN A 5 -1.32 18.78 5.97
CA GLN A 5 -1.36 17.89 7.14
C GLN A 5 -1.10 16.43 6.74
N LEU A 6 -1.64 15.97 5.62
CA LEU A 6 -1.43 14.60 5.14
C LEU A 6 0.02 14.40 4.71
N LEU A 7 0.57 15.31 3.91
CA LEU A 7 1.98 15.28 3.50
C LEU A 7 2.92 15.31 4.72
N SER A 8 2.61 16.15 5.72
CA SER A 8 3.40 16.20 6.96
C SER A 8 3.29 14.91 7.78
N LEU A 9 2.09 14.31 7.87
CA LEU A 9 1.85 13.04 8.59
C LEU A 9 2.69 11.91 8.00
N TRP A 10 2.76 11.85 6.67
CA TRP A 10 3.43 10.77 5.93
C TRP A 10 4.89 11.08 5.57
N ASN A 11 5.42 12.24 5.98
CA ASN A 11 6.70 12.76 5.50
C ASN A 11 6.82 12.61 3.98
N ALA A 12 5.77 13.05 3.28
CA ALA A 12 5.62 12.83 1.86
C ALA A 12 5.94 14.07 1.05
N ASP A 13 6.50 13.84 -0.13
CA ASP A 13 6.61 14.80 -1.19
C ASP A 13 5.95 14.27 -2.46
N ASN A 14 5.89 15.13 -3.48
CA ASN A 14 5.17 14.93 -4.72
C ASN A 14 3.65 14.68 -4.50
N TRP A 15 2.79 15.48 -5.12
CA TRP A 15 1.34 15.27 -5.03
C TRP A 15 0.72 15.52 -6.38
N GLU A 16 0.32 14.44 -7.01
CA GLU A 16 -0.18 14.42 -8.37
C GLU A 16 -1.66 14.09 -8.35
N VAL A 17 -2.46 14.94 -9.00
CA VAL A 17 -3.87 14.68 -9.23
C VAL A 17 -4.04 14.44 -10.72
N MET A 18 -4.40 13.22 -11.09
CA MET A 18 -4.61 12.80 -12.47
C MET A 18 -6.07 12.40 -12.69
N SER A 19 -6.45 12.15 -13.94
CA SER A 19 -7.80 11.67 -14.24
C SER A 19 -8.10 10.28 -13.66
N CYS A 20 -7.07 9.50 -13.36
CA CYS A 20 -7.14 8.13 -12.85
C CYS A 20 -6.90 8.00 -11.35
N GLY A 21 -6.67 9.10 -10.62
CA GLY A 21 -6.42 9.03 -9.18
C GLY A 21 -5.54 10.14 -8.63
N VAL A 22 -5.15 9.96 -7.37
CA VAL A 22 -4.21 10.81 -6.63
C VAL A 22 -2.99 10.00 -6.23
N TYR A 23 -1.80 10.55 -6.40
CA TYR A 23 -0.55 9.84 -6.16
C TYR A 23 0.43 10.72 -5.39
N PHE A 24 1.13 10.14 -4.41
CA PHE A 24 2.17 10.83 -3.65
C PHE A 24 3.20 9.84 -3.10
N THR A 25 4.40 10.33 -2.79
CA THR A 25 5.52 9.50 -2.31
C THR A 25 5.82 9.85 -0.85
N ALA A 26 5.62 8.89 0.04
CA ALA A 26 6.02 8.98 1.44
C ALA A 26 7.48 8.55 1.62
N HIS A 27 8.18 9.17 2.57
CA HIS A 27 9.57 8.83 2.88
C HIS A 27 9.65 8.25 4.29
N ARG A 28 10.02 6.97 4.38
CA ARG A 28 10.03 6.23 5.64
C ARG A 28 11.27 5.35 5.75
N ALA A 29 12.03 5.52 6.85
CA ALA A 29 13.28 4.79 7.08
C ALA A 29 14.26 4.81 5.89
N ASP A 30 14.43 6.00 5.28
CA ASP A 30 15.26 6.24 4.09
C ASP A 30 14.83 5.47 2.82
N LYS A 31 13.59 4.97 2.78
CA LYS A 31 12.96 4.35 1.61
C LYS A 31 11.77 5.19 1.13
N GLU A 32 11.56 5.16 -0.18
CA GLU A 32 10.34 5.68 -0.81
C GLU A 32 9.21 4.66 -0.68
N LEU A 33 8.00 5.16 -0.40
CA LEU A 33 6.77 4.41 -0.33
C LEU A 33 5.72 5.13 -1.17
N HIS A 34 5.30 4.50 -2.26
CA HIS A 34 4.31 5.09 -3.17
C HIS A 34 2.91 4.87 -2.64
N ILE A 35 2.09 5.93 -2.63
CA ILE A 35 0.70 5.85 -2.19
C ILE A 35 -0.20 6.13 -3.39
N ASN A 36 -0.88 5.09 -3.84
CA ASN A 36 -1.63 5.04 -5.08
C ASN A 36 -3.12 5.02 -4.78
N CYS A 37 -3.79 6.16 -4.96
CA CYS A 37 -5.21 6.32 -4.70
C CYS A 37 -6.02 6.34 -6.00
N ASN A 38 -6.29 5.16 -6.55
CA ASN A 38 -6.91 4.97 -7.85
C ASN A 38 -8.41 5.34 -7.85
N ASP A 39 -8.83 6.06 -8.89
CA ASP A 39 -10.20 6.55 -9.11
C ASP A 39 -10.78 7.47 -8.02
N TYR A 40 -9.94 7.92 -7.09
CA TYR A 40 -10.32 8.91 -6.09
C TYR A 40 -10.01 10.33 -6.55
N THR A 41 -10.87 11.25 -6.12
CA THR A 41 -10.58 12.68 -6.18
C THR A 41 -9.76 13.12 -4.97
N GLU A 42 -9.00 14.21 -5.10
CA GLU A 42 -8.28 14.82 -3.97
C GLU A 42 -9.19 15.09 -2.77
N ALA A 43 -10.41 15.59 -2.99
CA ALA A 43 -11.35 15.86 -1.91
C ALA A 43 -11.75 14.59 -1.14
N GLU A 44 -11.92 13.46 -1.83
CA GLU A 44 -12.24 12.17 -1.21
C GLU A 44 -11.05 11.64 -0.41
N ILE A 45 -9.83 11.72 -0.96
CA ILE A 45 -8.60 11.32 -0.27
C ILE A 45 -8.40 12.10 1.01
N LEU A 46 -8.55 13.43 0.96
CA LEU A 46 -8.42 14.28 2.13
C LEU A 46 -9.52 14.05 3.17
N ALA A 47 -10.66 13.47 2.78
CA ALA A 47 -11.77 13.13 3.67
C ALA A 47 -11.68 11.73 4.28
N MET A 48 -10.76 10.87 3.84
CA MET A 48 -10.62 9.52 4.38
C MET A 48 -10.24 9.56 5.87
N PRO A 49 -10.95 8.79 6.73
CA PRO A 49 -10.80 8.90 8.18
C PRO A 49 -9.61 8.12 8.73
N PHE A 50 -9.00 7.22 7.93
CA PHE A 50 -8.04 6.23 8.44
C PHE A 50 -6.57 6.61 8.24
N TRP A 51 -6.23 7.76 7.64
CA TRP A 51 -4.83 8.13 7.36
C TRP A 51 -3.94 8.13 8.60
N GLU A 52 -4.40 8.73 9.70
CA GLU A 52 -3.65 8.79 10.95
C GLU A 52 -3.44 7.40 11.55
N ARG A 53 -4.48 6.57 11.53
CA ARG A 53 -4.43 5.19 12.01
C ARG A 53 -3.48 4.36 11.16
N LEU A 54 -3.59 4.47 9.84
CA LEU A 54 -2.74 3.75 8.89
C LEU A 54 -1.27 4.10 9.09
N ALA A 55 -0.93 5.39 9.22
CA ALA A 55 0.44 5.82 9.48
C ALA A 55 0.98 5.29 10.84
N GLN A 56 0.13 5.23 11.87
CA GLN A 56 0.50 4.74 13.21
C GLN A 56 0.67 3.22 13.27
N GLU A 57 -0.17 2.48 12.56
CA GLU A 57 -0.21 1.01 12.61
C GLU A 57 0.63 0.35 11.50
N LEU A 58 1.21 1.11 10.57
CA LEU A 58 1.84 0.59 9.36
C LEU A 58 2.87 -0.53 9.62
N ASP A 59 3.74 -0.40 10.62
CA ASP A 59 4.73 -1.44 10.95
C ASP A 59 4.09 -2.76 11.37
N GLU A 60 2.98 -2.69 12.10
CA GLU A 60 2.26 -3.87 12.56
C GLU A 60 1.45 -4.51 11.42
N LEU A 61 0.87 -3.68 10.54
CA LEU A 61 0.18 -4.15 9.34
C LEU A 61 1.15 -4.83 8.37
N ASP A 62 2.32 -4.23 8.15
CA ASP A 62 3.39 -4.78 7.33
C ASP A 62 3.85 -6.14 7.88
N ARG A 63 4.11 -6.22 9.19
CA ARG A 63 4.42 -7.48 9.88
C ARG A 63 3.33 -8.55 9.67
N GLN A 64 2.05 -8.17 9.77
CA GLN A 64 0.93 -9.08 9.54
C GLN A 64 0.85 -9.54 8.07
N ALA A 65 1.09 -8.64 7.12
CA ALA A 65 1.13 -8.97 5.70
C ALA A 65 2.25 -9.97 5.40
N HIS A 66 3.46 -9.76 5.94
CA HIS A 66 4.55 -10.75 5.85
C HIS A 66 4.17 -12.12 6.46
N GLU A 67 3.40 -12.17 7.55
CA GLU A 67 2.89 -13.45 8.07
C GLU A 67 1.93 -14.16 7.09
N ILE A 68 1.14 -13.42 6.32
CA ILE A 68 0.27 -13.98 5.28
C ILE A 68 1.11 -14.47 4.11
N LEU A 69 2.06 -13.66 3.63
CA LEU A 69 2.97 -14.03 2.54
C LEU A 69 3.77 -15.29 2.88
N GLN A 70 4.36 -15.36 4.09
CA GLN A 70 5.13 -16.53 4.51
C GLN A 70 4.29 -17.81 4.62
N LYS A 71 2.99 -17.71 4.93
CA LYS A 71 2.09 -18.88 4.95
C LYS A 71 1.79 -19.39 3.55
N GLU A 72 1.67 -18.49 2.57
CA GLU A 72 1.47 -18.85 1.16
C GLU A 72 2.76 -19.44 0.56
N PHE A 73 3.91 -18.89 0.95
CA PHE A 73 5.25 -19.27 0.46
C PHE A 73 6.17 -19.72 1.60
N PRO A 74 5.93 -20.89 2.20
CA PRO A 74 6.65 -21.32 3.41
C PRO A 74 8.14 -21.62 3.19
N ASP A 75 8.54 -21.94 1.96
CA ASP A 75 9.91 -22.35 1.62
C ASP A 75 10.71 -21.23 0.93
N ASP A 76 10.12 -20.05 0.75
CA ASP A 76 10.76 -18.92 0.08
C ASP A 76 11.49 -18.05 1.11
N GLU A 77 12.83 -17.99 0.98
CA GLU A 77 13.72 -17.29 1.91
C GLU A 77 13.73 -15.78 1.70
N ASP A 78 13.22 -15.27 0.56
CA ASP A 78 13.22 -13.85 0.24
C ASP A 78 11.97 -13.14 0.82
N ILE A 79 10.89 -13.87 1.08
CA ILE A 79 9.61 -13.34 1.61
C ILE A 79 9.76 -12.48 2.88
N PRO A 80 10.56 -12.86 3.90
CA PRO A 80 10.74 -12.04 5.09
C PRO A 80 11.38 -10.67 4.83
N ASP A 81 12.17 -10.55 3.75
CA ASP A 81 12.97 -9.37 3.44
C ASP A 81 12.39 -8.54 2.28
N LEU A 82 11.24 -8.94 1.73
CA LEU A 82 10.56 -8.20 0.67
C LEU A 82 10.24 -6.77 1.13
N PRO A 83 10.65 -5.75 0.37
CA PRO A 83 10.37 -4.37 0.74
C PRO A 83 8.91 -4.03 0.44
N LEU A 84 8.22 -3.40 1.41
CA LEU A 84 7.00 -2.67 1.14
C LEU A 84 7.31 -1.47 0.24
N THR A 85 6.77 -1.46 -0.99
CA THR A 85 7.02 -0.41 -1.99
C THR A 85 5.80 0.49 -2.21
N ASP A 86 4.59 -0.06 -2.03
CA ASP A 86 3.36 0.67 -2.30
C ASP A 86 2.26 0.42 -1.27
N ILE A 87 1.43 1.44 -1.07
CA ILE A 87 0.09 1.31 -0.51
C ILE A 87 -0.92 1.66 -1.60
N THR A 88 -1.75 0.69 -1.98
CA THR A 88 -2.78 0.90 -3.01
C THR A 88 -4.16 1.00 -2.39
N ILE A 89 -4.88 2.08 -2.72
CA ILE A 89 -6.26 2.34 -2.32
C ILE A 89 -7.06 2.49 -3.61
N ASP A 90 -7.96 1.55 -3.86
CA ASP A 90 -8.69 1.51 -5.12
C ASP A 90 -10.20 1.60 -4.90
N LYS A 91 -10.84 2.56 -5.56
CA LYS A 91 -12.27 2.85 -5.37
C LYS A 91 -13.18 1.70 -5.81
N SER A 92 -12.73 0.83 -6.70
CA SER A 92 -13.48 -0.36 -7.10
C SER A 92 -13.58 -1.41 -5.99
N GLY A 93 -12.68 -1.34 -4.99
CA GLY A 93 -12.59 -2.30 -3.91
C GLY A 93 -11.82 -3.58 -4.24
N CYS A 94 -11.16 -3.66 -5.42
CA CYS A 94 -10.32 -4.80 -5.80
C CYS A 94 -9.23 -5.12 -4.77
N TYR A 95 -8.81 -4.12 -3.99
CA TYR A 95 -7.77 -4.20 -2.96
C TYR A 95 -8.33 -4.13 -1.53
N GLY A 96 -9.62 -4.41 -1.33
CA GLY A 96 -10.27 -4.16 -0.04
C GLY A 96 -10.38 -2.65 0.24
N THR A 97 -10.11 -2.24 1.48
CA THR A 97 -10.01 -0.81 1.83
C THR A 97 -8.67 -0.23 1.40
N PHE A 98 -7.59 -0.99 1.58
CA PHE A 98 -6.26 -0.71 1.02
C PHE A 98 -5.45 -2.02 0.96
N SER A 99 -4.39 -2.04 0.18
CA SER A 99 -3.44 -3.17 0.12
C SER A 99 -2.01 -2.68 0.28
N LEU A 100 -1.21 -3.49 0.98
CA LEU A 100 0.24 -3.33 1.04
C LEU A 100 0.86 -4.16 -0.09
N CYS A 101 1.70 -3.55 -0.92
CA CYS A 101 2.29 -4.20 -2.08
C CYS A 101 3.81 -4.28 -1.97
N TYR A 102 4.34 -5.42 -2.43
CA TYR A 102 5.73 -5.81 -2.30
C TYR A 102 6.27 -6.15 -3.68
N ASP A 103 7.31 -5.44 -4.10
CA ASP A 103 8.03 -5.74 -5.33
C ASP A 103 8.82 -7.05 -5.17
N THR A 104 8.59 -8.00 -6.08
CA THR A 104 9.31 -9.27 -6.15
C THR A 104 10.25 -9.36 -7.35
N GLY A 105 10.37 -8.28 -8.11
CA GLY A 105 11.19 -8.15 -9.30
C GLY A 105 10.53 -8.71 -10.56
N ASP A 106 11.38 -8.99 -11.55
CA ASP A 106 10.94 -9.40 -12.88
C ASP A 106 10.34 -10.82 -12.89
N SER A 107 9.21 -10.96 -13.59
CA SER A 107 8.61 -12.24 -13.98
C SER A 107 8.50 -12.36 -15.50
N PRO A 108 8.19 -13.55 -16.05
CA PRO A 108 7.93 -13.70 -17.48
C PRO A 108 6.78 -12.82 -18.03
N ALA A 109 5.92 -12.31 -17.16
CA ALA A 109 4.77 -11.48 -17.50
C ALA A 109 5.00 -9.97 -17.28
N GLY A 110 6.18 -9.56 -16.81
CA GLY A 110 6.48 -8.19 -16.35
C GLY A 110 6.93 -8.16 -14.89
N GLU A 111 7.11 -6.97 -14.34
CA GLU A 111 7.40 -6.80 -12.90
C GLU A 111 6.22 -7.36 -12.09
N LEU A 112 6.54 -8.19 -11.08
CA LEU A 112 5.54 -8.85 -10.25
C LEU A 112 5.50 -8.23 -8.87
N TYR A 113 4.29 -7.86 -8.45
CA TYR A 113 4.01 -7.38 -7.12
C TYR A 113 3.08 -8.37 -6.40
N LEU A 114 3.46 -8.72 -5.17
CA LEU A 114 2.58 -9.42 -4.24
C LEU A 114 1.85 -8.40 -3.40
N ASN A 115 0.60 -8.65 -3.06
CA ASN A 115 -0.14 -7.72 -2.20
C ASN A 115 -1.03 -8.41 -1.16
N VAL A 116 -1.18 -7.75 -0.01
CA VAL A 116 -2.08 -8.19 1.06
C VAL A 116 -3.07 -7.07 1.35
N SER A 117 -4.35 -7.35 1.04
CA SER A 117 -5.44 -6.40 1.26
C SER A 117 -5.94 -6.41 2.69
N PHE A 118 -6.42 -5.26 3.15
CA PHE A 118 -6.97 -5.03 4.48
C PHE A 118 -8.37 -4.44 4.36
N ASP A 119 -9.25 -4.81 5.29
CA ASP A 119 -10.58 -4.20 5.41
C ASP A 119 -10.57 -2.89 6.22
N GLU A 120 -11.75 -2.29 6.41
CA GLU A 120 -11.91 -1.02 7.14
C GLU A 120 -11.51 -1.12 8.62
N GLN A 121 -11.49 -2.33 9.18
CA GLN A 121 -11.04 -2.60 10.54
C GLN A 121 -9.52 -2.88 10.60
N PHE A 122 -8.84 -2.91 9.46
CA PHE A 122 -7.45 -3.31 9.26
C PHE A 122 -7.22 -4.79 9.55
N VAL A 123 -8.19 -5.64 9.24
CA VAL A 123 -8.00 -7.10 9.26
C VAL A 123 -7.44 -7.53 7.89
N PRO A 124 -6.29 -8.23 7.84
CA PRO A 124 -5.72 -8.70 6.58
C PRO A 124 -6.57 -9.81 5.97
N SER A 125 -6.67 -9.79 4.64
CA SER A 125 -7.13 -10.92 3.84
C SER A 125 -6.16 -12.10 4.01
N PRO A 126 -6.66 -13.34 4.16
CA PRO A 126 -5.80 -14.52 4.17
C PRO A 126 -5.31 -14.91 2.76
N LYS A 127 -5.76 -14.23 1.70
CA LYS A 127 -5.36 -14.48 0.32
C LYS A 127 -4.39 -13.42 -0.16
N VAL A 128 -3.29 -13.87 -0.72
CA VAL A 128 -2.31 -13.04 -1.42
C VAL A 128 -2.84 -12.65 -2.81
N GLY A 129 -2.75 -11.37 -3.14
CA GLY A 129 -2.99 -10.82 -4.46
C GLY A 129 -1.71 -10.76 -5.29
N TYR A 130 -1.86 -10.71 -6.63
CA TYR A 130 -0.77 -10.71 -7.59
C TYR A 130 -1.07 -9.68 -8.67
N ASP A 131 -0.15 -8.75 -8.87
CA ASP A 131 -0.23 -7.76 -9.95
C ASP A 131 1.02 -7.83 -10.82
N THR A 132 0.82 -7.67 -12.13
CA THR A 132 1.90 -7.63 -13.12
C THR A 132 1.73 -6.43 -14.03
N PHE A 133 2.82 -5.72 -14.33
CA PHE A 133 2.81 -4.50 -15.15
C PHE A 133 3.67 -4.61 -16.41
#